data_AF-A0A2H0LAX2-F1
#
_entry.id   AF-A0A2H0LAX2-F1
#
_cell.length_a   1.000
_cell.length_b   1.000
_cell.length_c   1.000
_cell.angle_alpha   90.00
_cell.angle_beta   90.00
_cell.angle_gamma   90.00
#
_symmetry.space_group_name_H-M   'P 1'
#
loop_
_entity.id
_entity.type
_entity.pdbx_description
1 polymer ?
#
loop_
_entity_poly.entity_id
_entity_poly.type
_entity_poly.pdbx_seq_one_letter_code
_entity_poly.pdbx_strand_id
1 'polypeptide(L)'
;MLRKLLLIGFLTTLLDMGGQTAWAEVTEVELRIDGLSCPFCVFNIEKPLKKLGAAGSLQTNYKEGVVRMGVKPGQSVDLAQFRQAVADTGFTLRAIRLTAIGTVAQWEDHPVLETRGTGQQFLLFKEESKTTLTPEHTIGDPALERRLAGWQSSRTLVKVSGTVHEHQGLPPAMEIETILEVKP
;
A
#
# COMPACT_ATOMS: atom_id res chain seq x y z
N MET A 1 12.20 -54.11 -38.65
CA MET A 1 10.97 -53.28 -38.57
C MET A 1 10.17 -53.72 -37.35
N LEU A 2 9.39 -52.80 -36.74
CA LEU A 2 8.61 -52.95 -35.49
C LEU A 2 9.43 -52.56 -34.23
N ARG A 3 9.57 -51.29 -33.82
CA ARG A 3 8.60 -50.21 -33.49
C ARG A 3 7.84 -50.51 -32.17
N LYS A 4 8.14 -49.67 -31.16
CA LYS A 4 7.44 -49.45 -29.86
C LYS A 4 7.68 -50.48 -28.75
N LEU A 5 8.37 -50.07 -27.68
CA LEU A 5 7.76 -49.83 -26.36
C LEU A 5 8.79 -49.22 -25.39
N LEU A 6 8.97 -47.89 -25.45
CA LEU A 6 9.57 -47.10 -24.37
C LEU A 6 8.42 -46.45 -23.61
N LEU A 7 7.94 -47.13 -22.56
CA LEU A 7 7.01 -46.61 -21.56
C LEU A 7 7.73 -46.69 -20.20
N ILE A 8 8.83 -45.93 -20.08
CA ILE A 8 9.48 -45.69 -18.80
C ILE A 8 8.89 -44.38 -18.27
N GLY A 9 8.24 -44.49 -17.12
CA GLY A 9 7.34 -43.50 -16.54
C GLY A 9 7.96 -42.10 -16.46
N PHE A 10 7.34 -41.17 -17.16
CA PHE A 10 7.46 -39.75 -16.84
C PHE A 10 6.47 -39.48 -15.71
N LEU A 11 6.96 -39.74 -14.49
CA LEU A 11 6.35 -39.36 -13.22
C LEU A 11 5.96 -37.87 -13.32
N THR A 12 4.68 -37.63 -13.51
CA THR A 12 4.09 -36.29 -13.50
C THR A 12 4.27 -35.71 -12.11
N THR A 13 5.37 -35.00 -11.90
CA THR A 13 5.49 -34.01 -10.84
C THR A 13 4.55 -32.87 -11.18
N LEU A 14 3.27 -33.04 -10.82
CA LEU A 14 2.37 -31.93 -10.53
C LEU A 14 3.04 -31.15 -9.41
N LEU A 15 3.84 -30.16 -9.81
CA LEU A 15 4.36 -29.16 -8.91
C LEU A 15 3.13 -28.37 -8.45
N ASP A 16 2.73 -28.66 -7.22
CA ASP A 16 1.66 -28.00 -6.47
C ASP A 16 1.95 -26.49 -6.48
N MET A 17 1.37 -25.82 -7.47
CA MET A 17 1.50 -24.38 -7.67
C MET A 17 0.58 -23.75 -6.64
N GLY A 18 1.07 -23.69 -5.40
CA GLY A 18 0.38 -23.11 -4.25
C GLY A 18 -0.20 -21.77 -4.65
N GLY A 19 -1.53 -21.72 -4.77
CA GLY A 19 -2.26 -20.54 -5.16
C GLY A 19 -1.98 -19.43 -4.16
N GLN A 20 -1.13 -18.50 -4.54
CA GLN A 20 -1.05 -17.19 -3.90
C GLN A 20 -2.44 -16.61 -4.05
N THR A 21 -3.24 -16.66 -2.99
CA THR A 21 -4.45 -15.87 -2.94
C THR A 21 -3.97 -14.44 -3.05
N ALA A 22 -4.23 -13.80 -4.19
CA ALA A 22 -3.88 -12.40 -4.39
C ALA A 22 -4.87 -11.60 -3.54
N TRP A 23 -4.56 -11.39 -2.25
CA TRP A 23 -5.29 -10.43 -1.44
C TRP A 23 -4.87 -9.02 -1.87
N ALA A 24 -5.78 -8.05 -1.75
CA ALA A 24 -5.40 -6.65 -1.88
C ALA A 24 -4.57 -6.31 -0.66
N GLU A 25 -3.27 -6.13 -0.83
CA GLU A 25 -2.38 -5.90 0.30
C GLU A 25 -2.40 -4.46 0.73
N VAL A 26 -2.44 -3.52 -0.22
CA VAL A 26 -3.10 -2.25 0.05
C VAL A 26 -4.59 -2.51 -0.08
N THR A 27 -5.35 -2.27 0.98
CA THR A 27 -6.80 -2.56 1.01
C THR A 27 -7.63 -1.31 0.75
N GLU A 28 -7.13 -0.14 1.16
CA GLU A 28 -7.86 1.12 1.11
C GLU A 28 -6.92 2.30 0.89
N VAL A 29 -7.38 3.26 0.08
CA VAL A 29 -6.79 4.59 -0.11
C VAL A 29 -7.83 5.63 0.30
N GLU A 30 -7.50 6.51 1.25
CA GLU A 30 -8.29 7.69 1.59
C GLU A 30 -7.56 8.95 1.08
N LEU A 31 -8.26 9.78 0.33
CA LEU A 31 -7.78 11.06 -0.17
C LEU A 31 -8.48 12.20 0.55
N ARG A 32 -7.69 13.16 1.06
CA ARG A 32 -8.20 14.45 1.58
C ARG A 32 -8.04 15.50 0.50
N ILE A 33 -9.13 16.09 0.04
CA ILE A 33 -9.17 16.96 -1.14
C ILE A 33 -9.91 18.26 -0.81
N ASP A 34 -9.24 19.39 -1.02
CA ASP A 34 -9.88 20.69 -0.94
C ASP A 34 -10.59 21.03 -2.26
N GLY A 35 -11.74 21.68 -2.17
CA GLY A 35 -12.56 22.11 -3.32
C GLY A 35 -13.74 21.18 -3.65
N LEU A 36 -13.89 20.04 -2.96
CA LEU A 36 -15.05 19.16 -3.06
C LEU A 36 -16.26 19.69 -2.28
N SER A 37 -16.75 20.90 -2.58
CA SER A 37 -17.82 21.54 -1.79
C SER A 37 -19.24 21.23 -2.27
N CYS A 38 -19.42 20.49 -3.37
CA CYS A 38 -20.72 20.31 -4.01
C CYS A 38 -20.96 18.89 -4.56
N PRO A 39 -22.21 18.40 -4.63
CA PRO A 39 -22.50 17.08 -5.21
C PRO A 39 -22.04 16.92 -6.67
N PHE A 40 -22.09 18.00 -7.46
CA PHE A 40 -21.59 17.97 -8.84
C PHE A 40 -20.06 17.81 -8.92
N CYS A 41 -19.34 18.32 -7.92
CA CYS A 41 -17.89 18.26 -7.80
C CYS A 41 -17.41 16.81 -7.60
N VAL A 42 -18.24 15.97 -6.95
CA VAL A 42 -17.99 14.54 -6.74
C VAL A 42 -17.82 13.79 -8.06
N PHE A 43 -18.72 14.01 -9.03
CA PHE A 43 -18.64 13.31 -10.31
C PHE A 43 -17.34 13.60 -11.06
N ASN A 44 -16.83 14.83 -10.94
CA ASN A 44 -15.59 15.24 -11.60
C ASN A 44 -14.38 14.54 -10.99
N ILE A 45 -14.34 14.33 -9.67
CA ILE A 45 -13.21 13.63 -9.02
C ILE A 45 -13.30 12.11 -9.13
N GLU A 46 -14.51 11.54 -9.06
CA GLU A 46 -14.65 10.08 -9.09
C GLU A 46 -14.28 9.48 -10.46
N LYS A 47 -14.55 10.21 -11.55
CA LYS A 47 -14.33 9.74 -12.91
C LYS A 47 -12.87 9.39 -13.22
N PRO A 48 -11.86 10.26 -12.96
CA PRO A 48 -10.47 9.89 -13.14
C PRO A 48 -10.00 8.83 -12.13
N LEU A 49 -10.43 8.88 -10.87
CA LEU A 49 -10.06 7.89 -9.86
C LEU A 49 -10.53 6.47 -10.23
N LYS A 50 -11.74 6.31 -10.77
CA LYS A 50 -12.27 5.03 -11.26
C LYS A 50 -11.48 4.42 -12.43
N LYS A 51 -10.68 5.23 -13.14
CA LYS A 51 -9.84 4.76 -14.26
C LYS A 51 -8.49 4.23 -13.82
N LEU A 52 -8.09 4.47 -12.57
CA LEU A 52 -6.83 3.93 -12.04
C LEU A 52 -6.90 2.39 -12.03
N GLY A 53 -5.82 1.74 -12.45
CA GLY A 53 -5.78 0.27 -12.56
C GLY A 53 -6.15 -0.42 -11.24
N ALA A 54 -5.63 0.12 -10.14
CA ALA A 54 -5.86 -0.34 -8.78
C ALA A 54 -7.26 -0.07 -8.22
N ALA A 55 -8.08 0.78 -8.87
CA ALA A 55 -9.36 1.23 -8.31
C ALA A 55 -10.40 0.10 -8.22
N GLY A 56 -10.92 -0.14 -7.02
CA GLY A 56 -12.03 -1.04 -6.71
C GLY A 56 -13.31 -0.25 -6.40
N SER A 57 -13.76 -0.30 -5.15
CA SER A 57 -14.90 0.52 -4.68
C SER A 57 -14.51 1.99 -4.53
N LEU A 58 -15.48 2.89 -4.61
CA LEU A 58 -15.26 4.32 -4.39
C LEU A 58 -16.43 4.90 -3.60
N GLN A 59 -16.13 5.64 -2.54
CA GLN A 59 -17.09 6.34 -1.68
C GLN A 59 -16.59 7.75 -1.43
N THR A 60 -17.45 8.74 -1.66
CA THR A 60 -17.09 10.15 -1.51
C THR A 60 -17.95 10.83 -0.45
N ASN A 61 -17.31 11.47 0.51
CA ASN A 61 -17.93 12.42 1.42
C ASN A 61 -17.45 13.84 1.09
N TYR A 62 -18.17 14.51 0.18
CA TYR A 62 -17.82 15.87 -0.24
C TYR A 62 -17.87 16.88 0.92
N LYS A 63 -18.76 16.68 1.91
CA LYS A 63 -18.84 17.58 3.08
C LYS A 63 -17.56 17.58 3.91
N GLU A 64 -16.83 16.47 3.93
CA GLU A 64 -15.56 16.31 4.63
C GLU A 64 -14.35 16.43 3.69
N GLY A 65 -14.56 16.59 2.38
CA GLY A 65 -13.49 16.57 1.38
C GLY A 65 -12.77 15.22 1.33
N VAL A 66 -13.46 14.11 1.60
CA VAL A 66 -12.86 12.78 1.69
C VAL A 66 -13.33 11.87 0.55
N VAL A 67 -12.41 11.21 -0.12
CA VAL A 67 -12.69 10.10 -1.04
C VAL A 67 -12.01 8.84 -0.53
N ARG A 68 -12.78 7.78 -0.28
CA ARG A 68 -12.25 6.44 0.08
C ARG A 68 -12.38 5.51 -1.10
N MET A 69 -11.29 4.83 -1.42
CA MET A 69 -11.20 3.89 -2.52
C MET A 69 -10.72 2.54 -2.00
N GLY A 70 -11.51 1.49 -2.23
CA GLY A 70 -11.03 0.13 -2.06
C GLY A 70 -10.07 -0.22 -3.18
N VAL A 71 -9.02 -0.99 -2.87
CA VAL A 71 -8.02 -1.41 -3.87
C VAL A 71 -8.33 -2.82 -4.37
N LYS A 72 -8.20 -3.03 -5.67
CA LYS A 72 -8.38 -4.35 -6.28
C LYS A 72 -7.31 -5.34 -5.76
N PRO A 73 -7.67 -6.62 -5.60
CA PRO A 73 -6.70 -7.61 -5.15
C PRO A 73 -5.50 -7.77 -6.09
N GLY A 74 -4.30 -7.91 -5.52
CA GLY A 74 -3.05 -8.05 -6.27
C GLY A 74 -2.59 -6.79 -7.02
N GLN A 75 -3.16 -5.61 -6.74
CA GLN A 75 -2.72 -4.35 -7.33
C GLN A 75 -1.85 -3.55 -6.36
N SER A 76 -0.76 -2.97 -6.86
CA SER A 76 0.00 -1.93 -6.17
C SER A 76 -0.66 -0.57 -6.37
N VAL A 77 -0.36 0.37 -5.49
CA VAL A 77 -0.83 1.76 -5.61
C VAL A 77 0.30 2.67 -6.06
N ASP A 78 0.04 3.50 -7.06
CA ASP A 78 0.95 4.54 -7.52
C ASP A 78 0.44 5.89 -7.03
N LEU A 79 1.12 6.45 -6.02
CA LEU A 79 0.72 7.71 -5.36
C LEU A 79 0.75 8.89 -6.33
N ALA A 80 1.65 8.90 -7.31
CA ALA A 80 1.72 9.92 -8.33
C ALA A 80 0.46 9.92 -9.22
N GLN A 81 -0.11 8.75 -9.52
CA GLN A 81 -1.37 8.66 -10.27
C GLN A 81 -2.55 9.29 -9.52
N PHE A 82 -2.62 9.14 -8.19
CA PHE A 82 -3.65 9.82 -7.39
C PHE A 82 -3.46 11.33 -7.39
N ARG A 83 -2.22 11.81 -7.23
CA ARG A 83 -1.90 13.25 -7.30
C ARG A 83 -2.31 13.83 -8.65
N GLN A 84 -1.94 13.16 -9.74
CA GLN A 84 -2.28 13.59 -11.10
C GLN A 84 -3.80 13.58 -11.33
N ALA A 85 -4.48 12.49 -10.95
CA ALA A 85 -5.92 12.36 -11.12
C ALA A 85 -6.72 13.47 -10.40
N VAL A 86 -6.24 13.94 -9.24
CA VAL A 86 -6.85 15.05 -8.49
C VAL A 86 -6.48 16.40 -9.09
N ALA A 87 -5.22 16.58 -9.50
CA ALA A 87 -4.74 17.82 -10.11
C ALA A 87 -5.45 18.12 -11.44
N ASP A 88 -5.69 17.10 -12.26
CA ASP A 88 -6.37 17.21 -13.56
C ASP A 88 -7.81 17.73 -13.45
N THR A 89 -8.42 17.65 -12.26
CA THR A 89 -9.77 18.17 -12.01
C THR A 89 -9.78 19.58 -11.45
N GLY A 90 -8.61 20.19 -11.20
CA GLY A 90 -8.47 21.50 -10.58
C GLY A 90 -8.73 21.53 -9.07
N PHE A 91 -8.70 20.38 -8.41
CA PHE A 91 -8.79 20.27 -6.94
C PHE A 91 -7.40 20.15 -6.31
N THR A 92 -7.31 20.35 -5.00
CA THR A 92 -6.04 20.27 -4.27
C THR A 92 -6.01 19.04 -3.38
N LEU A 93 -5.12 18.08 -3.70
CA LEU A 93 -4.87 16.93 -2.84
C LEU A 93 -4.04 17.35 -1.61
N ARG A 94 -4.57 17.11 -0.42
CA ARG A 94 -3.96 17.51 0.86
C ARG A 94 -3.21 16.38 1.53
N ALA A 95 -3.76 15.18 1.47
CA ALA A 95 -3.13 13.99 2.03
C ALA A 95 -3.63 12.74 1.33
N ILE A 96 -2.78 11.72 1.30
CA ILE A 96 -3.13 10.36 0.95
C ILE A 96 -2.90 9.53 2.20
N ARG A 97 -3.90 8.75 2.61
CA ARG A 97 -3.81 7.79 3.71
C ARG A 97 -4.05 6.41 3.16
N LEU A 98 -3.20 5.46 3.52
CA LEU A 98 -3.32 4.07 3.10
C LEU A 98 -3.65 3.17 4.27
N THR A 99 -4.30 2.05 3.98
CA THR A 99 -4.26 0.86 4.82
C THR A 99 -3.63 -0.27 4.02
N ALA A 100 -2.55 -0.83 4.56
CA ALA A 100 -1.78 -1.89 3.93
C ALA A 100 -1.51 -3.05 4.90
N ILE A 101 -1.41 -4.25 4.34
CA ILE A 101 -1.07 -5.50 5.01
C ILE A 101 0.23 -6.01 4.41
N GLY A 102 1.19 -6.34 5.26
CA GLY A 102 2.49 -6.81 4.83
C GLY A 102 3.31 -7.35 5.98
N THR A 103 4.59 -7.59 5.73
CA THR A 103 5.57 -7.94 6.75
C THR A 103 6.52 -6.78 6.98
N VAL A 104 6.99 -6.62 8.22
CA VAL A 104 8.05 -5.66 8.53
C VAL A 104 9.38 -6.21 8.01
N ALA A 105 10.10 -5.41 7.23
CA ALA A 105 11.45 -5.69 6.76
C ALA A 105 12.36 -4.47 7.01
N GLN A 106 13.60 -4.55 6.55
CA GLN A 106 14.57 -3.45 6.65
C GLN A 106 14.99 -3.04 5.24
N TRP A 107 15.00 -1.74 5.00
CA TRP A 107 15.57 -1.11 3.81
C TRP A 107 16.62 -0.11 4.28
N GLU A 108 17.88 -0.44 4.04
CA GLU A 108 19.03 0.27 4.62
C GLU A 108 18.91 0.34 6.16
N ASP A 109 18.78 1.54 6.72
CA ASP A 109 18.64 1.78 8.16
C ASP A 109 17.18 2.03 8.60
N HIS A 110 16.21 1.85 7.70
CA HIS A 110 14.81 2.17 7.97
C HIS A 110 13.91 0.92 7.94
N PRO A 111 13.00 0.78 8.92
CA PRO A 111 11.98 -0.25 8.85
C PRO A 111 11.04 0.04 7.68
N VAL A 112 10.72 -0.99 6.90
CA VAL A 112 9.73 -0.91 5.82
C VAL A 112 8.59 -1.89 6.05
N LEU A 113 7.40 -1.52 5.61
CA LEU A 113 6.34 -2.48 5.35
C LEU A 113 6.50 -2.99 3.91
N GLU A 114 6.70 -4.29 3.75
CA GLU A 114 6.71 -4.94 2.45
C GLU A 114 5.43 -5.76 2.26
N THR A 115 4.67 -5.44 1.21
CA THR A 115 3.50 -6.20 0.81
C THR A 115 3.95 -7.51 0.13
N ARG A 116 3.39 -8.68 0.49
CA ARG A 116 3.91 -9.99 0.08
C ARG A 116 3.62 -10.37 -1.38
N GLY A 117 2.48 -9.96 -1.89
CA GLY A 117 1.97 -10.22 -3.23
C GLY A 117 2.47 -9.22 -4.27
N THR A 118 2.55 -7.93 -3.93
CA THR A 118 3.05 -6.91 -4.87
C THR A 118 4.52 -6.54 -4.66
N GLY A 119 5.13 -6.87 -3.52
CA GLY A 119 6.50 -6.46 -3.16
C GLY A 119 6.63 -4.95 -2.96
N GLN A 120 5.53 -4.23 -2.82
CA GLN A 120 5.52 -2.79 -2.64
C GLN A 120 6.02 -2.47 -1.23
N GLN A 121 6.97 -1.54 -1.14
CA GLN A 121 7.60 -1.14 0.11
C GLN A 121 7.16 0.25 0.54
N PHE A 122 6.95 0.43 1.84
CA PHE A 122 6.67 1.72 2.48
C PHE A 122 7.62 1.94 3.65
N LEU A 123 8.41 3.02 3.65
CA LEU A 123 9.25 3.40 4.79
C LEU A 123 8.36 3.75 5.97
N LEU A 124 8.56 3.10 7.11
CA LEU A 124 7.76 3.28 8.30
C LEU A 124 8.41 4.30 9.23
N PHE A 125 7.63 5.28 9.67
CA PHE A 125 8.06 6.26 10.65
C PHE A 125 6.91 6.69 11.56
N LYS A 126 7.22 7.40 12.64
CA LYS A 126 6.23 7.96 13.57
C LYS A 126 6.40 9.45 13.78
N GLU A 127 7.64 9.91 13.78
CA GLU A 127 7.99 11.32 13.94
C GLU A 127 8.81 11.77 12.75
N GLU A 128 8.49 12.97 12.26
CA GLU A 128 9.27 13.67 11.24
C GLU A 128 9.92 14.89 11.92
N SER A 129 11.25 14.90 11.97
CA SER A 129 12.00 16.01 12.55
C SER A 129 11.93 17.23 11.62
N LYS A 130 11.25 18.30 12.09
CA LYS A 130 11.09 19.57 11.34
C LYS A 130 12.26 20.54 11.52
N THR A 131 13.28 20.18 12.29
CA THR A 131 14.33 21.11 12.74
C THR A 131 15.52 21.16 11.78
N THR A 132 15.59 20.26 10.80
CA THR A 132 16.74 20.09 9.90
C THR A 132 16.37 20.50 8.47
N LEU A 133 17.35 20.98 7.68
CA LEU A 133 17.20 21.27 6.24
C LEU A 133 16.76 20.02 5.42
N THR A 134 16.84 18.84 6.02
CA THR A 134 16.43 17.53 5.51
C THR A 134 15.56 16.84 6.56
N PRO A 135 14.27 16.57 6.28
CA PRO A 135 13.41 15.88 7.23
C PRO A 135 13.96 14.49 7.56
N GLU A 136 14.18 14.22 8.84
CA GLU A 136 14.59 12.91 9.32
C GLU A 136 13.37 12.16 9.85
N HIS A 137 13.16 10.96 9.32
CA HIS A 137 12.04 10.08 9.67
C HIS A 137 12.51 9.06 10.71
N THR A 138 11.92 9.09 11.90
CA THR A 138 12.28 8.16 12.98
C THR A 138 11.03 7.50 13.57
N ILE A 139 11.21 6.36 14.23
CA ILE A 139 10.13 5.71 14.99
C ILE A 139 9.91 6.41 16.34
N GLY A 140 10.96 6.89 17.00
CA GLY A 140 10.87 7.72 18.22
C GLY A 140 10.23 7.05 19.46
N ASP A 141 9.67 5.84 19.32
CA ASP A 141 9.00 5.08 20.36
C ASP A 141 9.71 3.71 20.58
N PRO A 142 10.48 3.56 21.67
CA PRO A 142 11.21 2.33 21.97
C PRO A 142 10.33 1.09 22.15
N ALA A 143 9.05 1.24 22.51
CA ALA A 143 8.12 0.11 22.60
C ALA A 143 7.68 -0.35 21.20
N LEU A 144 7.42 0.61 20.30
CA LEU A 144 7.11 0.31 18.91
C LEU A 144 8.31 -0.30 18.18
N GLU A 145 9.53 0.22 18.37
CA GLU A 145 10.76 -0.35 17.79
C GLU A 145 10.96 -1.82 18.18
N ARG A 146 10.77 -2.15 19.45
CA ARG A 146 10.83 -3.54 19.93
C ARG A 146 9.79 -4.43 19.27
N ARG A 147 8.57 -3.93 19.04
CA ARG A 147 7.52 -4.67 18.32
C ARG A 147 7.87 -4.88 16.85
N LEU A 148 8.36 -3.83 16.17
CA LEU A 148 8.79 -3.91 14.78
C LEU A 148 9.91 -4.95 14.61
N ALA A 149 10.93 -4.94 15.47
CA ALA A 149 12.01 -5.92 15.45
C ALA A 149 11.48 -7.35 15.69
N GLY A 150 10.54 -7.53 16.62
CA GLY A 150 9.86 -8.80 16.86
C GLY A 150 9.16 -9.30 15.60
N TRP A 151 8.29 -8.48 15.00
CA TRP A 151 7.55 -8.84 13.79
C TRP A 151 8.44 -9.07 12.56
N GLN A 152 9.53 -8.33 12.44
CA GLN A 152 10.53 -8.55 11.41
C GLN A 152 11.15 -9.94 11.53
N SER A 153 11.54 -10.35 12.75
CA SER A 153 12.15 -11.66 13.00
C SER A 153 11.19 -12.83 12.77
N SER A 154 9.92 -12.67 13.11
CA SER A 154 8.88 -13.70 12.96
C SER A 154 8.19 -13.70 11.61
N ARG A 155 8.46 -12.70 10.75
CA ARG A 155 7.70 -12.43 9.51
C ARG A 155 6.19 -12.38 9.75
N THR A 156 5.79 -11.77 10.87
CA THR A 156 4.38 -11.62 11.23
C THR A 156 3.70 -10.66 10.25
N LEU A 157 2.50 -11.03 9.80
CA LEU A 157 1.65 -10.13 9.04
C LEU A 157 1.14 -9.02 9.95
N VAL A 158 1.34 -7.79 9.52
CA VAL A 158 0.84 -6.60 10.20
C VAL A 158 -0.03 -5.79 9.25
N LYS A 159 -1.07 -5.18 9.80
CA LYS A 159 -1.89 -4.18 9.14
C LYS A 159 -1.46 -2.81 9.64
N VAL A 160 -1.00 -1.97 8.73
CA VAL A 160 -0.57 -0.60 8.98
C VAL A 160 -1.55 0.35 8.31
N SER A 161 -1.98 1.37 9.03
CA SER A 161 -2.69 2.50 8.44
C SER A 161 -1.93 3.78 8.75
N GLY A 162 -1.84 4.66 7.76
CA GLY A 162 -0.98 5.84 7.88
C GLY A 162 -1.08 6.80 6.71
N THR A 163 -0.68 8.05 6.96
CA THR A 163 -0.55 9.06 5.91
C THR A 163 0.75 8.84 5.15
N VAL A 164 0.70 8.91 3.83
CA VAL A 164 1.85 8.65 2.95
C VAL A 164 2.30 9.87 2.18
N HIS A 165 3.61 9.95 1.96
CA HIS A 165 4.24 10.93 1.11
C HIS A 165 5.44 10.33 0.38
N GLU A 166 5.89 11.02 -0.68
CA GLU A 166 6.96 10.53 -1.56
C GLU A 166 8.16 11.46 -1.46
N HIS A 167 9.35 10.87 -1.54
CA HIS A 167 10.62 11.56 -1.73
C HIS A 167 11.29 11.01 -2.98
N GLN A 168 12.16 11.80 -3.61
CA GLN A 168 12.87 11.33 -4.80
C GLN A 168 13.89 10.25 -4.43
N GLY A 169 13.86 9.12 -5.13
CA GLY A 169 14.85 8.05 -4.98
C GLY A 169 14.64 7.12 -3.78
N LEU A 170 13.55 7.31 -3.02
CA LEU A 170 13.23 6.49 -1.85
C LEU A 170 11.87 5.78 -2.05
N PRO A 171 11.63 4.63 -1.40
CA PRO A 171 10.28 4.12 -1.27
C PRO A 171 9.36 5.17 -0.61
N PRO A 172 8.05 5.18 -0.92
CA PRO A 172 7.12 6.09 -0.26
C PRO A 172 7.16 5.92 1.26
N ALA A 173 7.15 7.03 1.99
CA ALA A 173 7.13 7.02 3.44
C ALA A 173 5.69 6.99 3.95
N MET A 174 5.45 6.24 5.02
CA MET A 174 4.17 6.08 5.70
C MET A 174 4.32 6.42 7.19
N GLU A 175 3.63 7.48 7.60
CA GLU A 175 3.49 7.85 9.00
C GLU A 175 2.56 6.84 9.67
N ILE A 176 3.07 6.07 10.62
CA ILE A 176 2.30 5.04 11.32
C ILE A 176 1.28 5.71 12.24
N GLU A 177 0.03 5.75 11.83
CA GLU A 177 -1.08 6.11 12.70
C GLU A 177 -1.54 4.91 13.52
N THR A 178 -1.57 3.73 12.91
CA THR A 178 -1.94 2.46 13.56
C THR A 178 -1.17 1.30 12.96
N ILE A 179 -0.70 0.39 13.82
CA ILE A 179 -0.07 -0.87 13.41
C ILE A 179 -0.49 -2.01 14.34
N LEU A 180 -1.08 -3.04 13.74
CA LEU A 180 -1.66 -4.17 14.45
C LEU A 180 -1.24 -5.48 13.78
N GLU A 181 -1.00 -6.51 14.59
CA GLU A 181 -0.81 -7.86 14.09
C GLU A 181 -2.11 -8.41 13.46
N VAL A 182 -1.97 -9.02 12.29
CA VAL A 182 -3.06 -9.75 11.63
C VAL A 182 -3.09 -11.15 12.20
N LYS A 183 -4.10 -11.44 13.02
CA LYS A 183 -4.32 -12.79 13.54
C LYS A 183 -4.75 -13.73 12.40
N PRO A 184 -4.29 -14.98 12.39
CA PRO A 184 -4.72 -15.99 11.42
C PRO A 184 -6.21 -16.32 11.53
#